data_AF-A0A957E945-F1
#
_entry.id   AF-A0A957E945-F1
#
_cell.length_a   1.000
_cell.length_b   1.000
_cell.length_c   1.000
_cell.angle_alpha   90.00
_cell.angle_beta   90.00
_cell.angle_gamma   90.00
#
_symmetry.space_group_name_H-M   'P 1'
#
loop_
_entity.id
_entity.type
_entity.pdbx_description
1 polymer ?
#
loop_
_entity_poly.entity_id
_entity_poly.type
_entity_poly.pdbx_seq_one_letter_code
_entity_poly.pdbx_strand_id
1 'polypeptide(L)' 'LTGTPDDLIAVTAPMGIFYEKHEGSDASGYLIDHTATVTVLDKEGKLRLVYPFGITGAEMAADLKYLIRE' A
#
# COMPACT_ATOMS: atom_id res chain seq x y z
N LEU A 1 2.38 3.68 -7.89
CA LEU A 1 3.40 2.88 -8.60
C LEU A 1 2.75 2.39 -9.90
N THR A 2 3.42 2.52 -11.03
CA THR A 2 2.94 2.01 -12.34
C THR A 2 4.14 1.43 -13.07
N GLY A 3 3.95 0.40 -13.90
CA GLY A 3 5.05 -0.28 -14.60
C GLY A 3 4.57 -1.53 -15.32
N THR A 4 5.53 -2.33 -15.80
CA THR A 4 5.21 -3.67 -16.32
C THR A 4 4.74 -4.59 -15.18
N PRO A 5 4.04 -5.70 -15.48
CA PRO A 5 3.66 -6.67 -14.44
C PRO A 5 4.84 -7.17 -13.61
N ASP A 6 5.99 -7.40 -14.24
CA ASP A 6 7.20 -7.85 -13.55
C ASP A 6 7.77 -6.77 -12.62
N ASP A 7 7.77 -5.51 -13.05
CA ASP A 7 8.17 -4.37 -12.20
C ASP A 7 7.25 -4.24 -10.98
N LEU A 8 5.95 -4.43 -11.17
CA LEU A 8 4.98 -4.36 -10.09
C LEU A 8 5.19 -5.51 -9.09
N ILE A 9 5.32 -6.75 -9.56
CA ILE A 9 5.53 -7.93 -8.71
C ILE A 9 6.82 -7.78 -7.89
N ALA A 10 7.91 -7.29 -8.50
CA ALA A 10 9.19 -7.08 -7.83
C ALA A 10 9.08 -6.13 -6.62
N VAL A 11 8.14 -5.19 -6.64
CA VAL A 11 7.93 -4.23 -5.55
C VAL A 11 6.82 -4.67 -4.60
N THR A 12 5.71 -5.22 -5.09
CA THR A 12 4.54 -5.54 -4.26
C THR A 12 4.75 -6.81 -3.43
N ALA A 13 5.37 -7.85 -3.99
CA ALA A 13 5.52 -9.12 -3.30
C ALA A 13 6.36 -9.04 -2.01
N PRO A 14 7.53 -8.36 -1.98
CA PRO A 14 8.30 -8.19 -0.74
C PRO A 14 7.56 -7.40 0.34
N MET A 15 6.59 -6.57 -0.06
CA MET A 15 5.80 -5.74 0.84
C MET A 15 4.50 -6.43 1.29
N GLY A 16 4.24 -7.67 0.85
CA GLY A 16 2.99 -8.39 1.14
C GLY A 16 1.75 -7.75 0.51
N ILE A 17 1.92 -6.96 -0.54
CA ILE A 17 0.82 -6.28 -1.24
C ILE A 17 0.21 -7.27 -2.25
N PHE A 18 -1.10 -7.46 -2.12
CA PHE A 18 -1.92 -8.29 -2.98
C PHE A 18 -2.78 -7.43 -3.90
N TYR A 19 -2.98 -7.89 -5.13
CA TYR A 19 -3.97 -7.37 -6.06
C TYR A 19 -4.45 -8.46 -7.01
N GLU A 20 -5.74 -8.44 -7.34
CA GLU A 20 -6.34 -9.42 -8.27
C GLU A 20 -7.42 -8.76 -9.13
N LYS A 21 -7.43 -9.07 -10.43
CA LYS A 21 -8.45 -8.58 -11.36
C LYS A 21 -9.66 -9.51 -11.33
N HIS A 22 -10.83 -8.90 -11.19
CA HIS A 22 -12.12 -9.57 -11.33
C HIS A 22 -12.93 -8.93 -12.46
N GLU A 23 -13.64 -9.75 -13.23
CA GLU A 23 -14.62 -9.24 -14.17
C GLU A 23 -15.79 -8.59 -13.40
N GLY A 24 -16.24 -7.44 -13.89
CA GLY A 24 -17.36 -6.70 -13.32
C GLY A 24 -18.63 -6.85 -14.16
N SER A 25 -19.61 -5.99 -13.86
CA SER A 25 -20.78 -5.78 -14.74
C SER A 25 -20.42 -4.93 -15.97
N ASP A 26 -21.30 -4.91 -16.98
CA ASP A 26 -21.18 -4.03 -18.16
C ASP A 26 -20.97 -2.55 -17.78
N ALA A 27 -21.58 -2.10 -16.68
CA ALA A 27 -21.45 -0.72 -16.20
C ALA A 27 -20.11 -0.44 -15.49
N SER A 28 -19.53 -1.45 -14.83
CA SER A 28 -18.30 -1.33 -14.06
C SER A 28 -17.05 -1.78 -14.83
N GLY A 29 -17.20 -2.52 -15.93
CA GLY A 29 -16.11 -3.15 -16.65
C GLY A 29 -15.46 -4.26 -15.81
N TYR A 30 -14.38 -3.93 -15.12
CA TYR A 30 -13.65 -4.84 -14.22
C TYR A 30 -13.33 -4.16 -12.89
N LEU A 31 -13.09 -4.98 -11.87
CA LEU A 31 -12.68 -4.55 -10.55
C LEU A 31 -11.31 -5.12 -10.20
N ILE A 32 -10.67 -4.49 -9.22
CA ILE A 32 -9.39 -4.94 -8.67
C ILE A 32 -9.56 -5.06 -7.16
N ASP A 33 -9.46 -6.28 -6.66
CA ASP A 33 -9.20 -6.51 -5.25
C ASP A 33 -7.80 -6.00 -4.94
N HIS A 34 -7.63 -5.28 -3.85
CA HIS A 34 -6.36 -4.68 -3.48
C HIS A 34 -6.17 -4.66 -1.97
N THR A 35 -4.91 -4.78 -1.54
CA THR A 35 -4.54 -4.52 -0.14
C THR A 35 -4.76 -3.04 0.19
N ALA A 36 -5.70 -2.76 1.08
CA ALA A 36 -6.04 -1.42 1.53
C ALA A 36 -5.21 -0.99 2.75
N THR A 37 -3.91 -0.78 2.56
CA THR A 37 -2.99 -0.30 3.59
C THR A 37 -2.21 0.94 3.14
N VAL A 38 -1.73 1.73 4.11
CA VAL A 38 -0.72 2.76 3.87
C VAL A 38 0.58 2.32 4.53
N THR A 39 1.65 2.22 3.73
CA THR A 39 2.93 1.69 4.17
C THR A 39 4.00 2.78 4.21
N VAL A 40 4.78 2.85 5.29
CA VAL A 40 5.87 3.82 5.48
C VAL A 40 7.22 3.12 5.37
N LEU A 41 8.05 3.61 4.46
CA LEU A 41 9.44 3.22 4.32
C LEU A 41 10.35 4.35 4.84
N ASP A 42 11.48 4.00 5.43
CA ASP A 42 12.52 4.99 5.72
C ASP A 42 13.39 5.30 4.48
N LYS A 43 14.39 6.18 4.66
CA LYS A 43 15.30 6.63 3.59
C LYS A 43 16.18 5.50 3.03
N GLU A 44 16.34 4.40 3.77
CA GLU A 44 17.08 3.21 3.33
C GLU A 44 16.15 2.19 2.66
N GLY A 45 14.86 2.50 2.53
CA GLY A 45 13.85 1.63 1.94
C GLY A 45 13.33 0.54 2.89
N LYS A 46 13.64 0.62 4.19
CA LYS A 46 13.16 -0.37 5.17
C LYS A 46 11.72 -0.07 5.57
N LEU A 47 10.92 -1.12 5.69
CA LEU A 47 9.55 -1.05 6.20
C LEU A 47 9.54 -0.63 7.67
N ARG A 48 8.84 0.46 8.00
CA ARG A 48 8.73 1.00 9.36
C ARG A 48 7.34 0.88 9.95
N LEU A 49 6.30 1.19 9.17
CA LEU A 49 4.91 1.17 9.62
C LEU A 49 3.99 0.65 8.52
N VAL A 50 2.91 -0.03 8.91
CA VAL A 50 1.80 -0.43 8.04
C VAL A 50 0.50 -0.03 8.72
N TYR A 51 -0.22 0.91 8.12
CA TYR A 51 -1.53 1.35 8.59
C TYR A 51 -2.62 0.57 7.86
N PRO A 52 -3.53 -0.12 8.58
CA PRO A 52 -4.72 -0.71 7.96
C PRO A 52 -5.71 0.37 7.52
N PHE A 53 -6.74 -0.04 6.80
CA PHE A 53 -7.86 0.83 6.48
C PHE A 53 -8.51 1.40 7.76
N GLY A 54 -8.93 2.67 7.71
CA GLY A 54 -9.67 3.34 8.77
C GLY A 54 -8.83 4.16 9.75
N ILE A 55 -7.50 4.11 9.67
CA ILE A 55 -6.63 4.99 10.48
C ILE A 55 -6.78 6.44 10.02
N THR A 56 -6.98 7.35 10.96
CA THR A 56 -7.13 8.77 10.68
C THR A 56 -5.79 9.45 10.37
N GLY A 57 -5.84 10.53 9.60
CA GLY A 57 -4.63 11.32 9.34
C GLY A 57 -3.97 11.88 10.61
N ALA A 58 -4.74 12.11 11.68
CA ALA A 58 -4.21 12.59 12.96
C ALA A 58 -3.40 11.51 13.70
N GLU A 59 -3.89 10.26 13.71
CA GLU A 59 -3.18 9.12 14.27
C GLU A 59 -1.88 8.85 13.49
N MET A 60 -1.95 8.80 12.15
CA MET A 60 -0.76 8.64 11.30
C MET A 60 0.27 9.75 11.55
N ALA A 61 -0.18 11.00 11.70
CA ALA A 61 0.71 12.12 11.96
C ALA A 61 1.39 12.04 13.33
N ALA A 62 0.73 11.48 14.34
CA ALA A 62 1.32 11.26 15.67
C ALA A 62 2.45 10.22 15.60
N ASP A 63 2.21 9.09 14.94
CA ASP A 63 3.20 8.03 14.76
C ASP A 63 4.39 8.50 13.92
N LEU A 64 4.16 9.25 12.83
CA LEU A 64 5.23 9.81 12.01
C LEU A 64 6.11 10.82 12.78
N LYS A 65 5.52 11.64 13.65
CA LYS A 65 6.29 12.57 14.52
C LYS A 65 7.19 11.82 15.50
N TYR A 66 6.75 10.66 15.99
CA TYR A 66 7.56 9.80 16.82
C TYR A 66 8.70 9.19 15.99
N LEU A 67 8.38 8.60 14.84
CA LEU A 67 9.34 7.92 13.96
C LEU A 67 10.47 8.84 13.46
N ILE A 68 10.17 10.11 13.15
CA ILE A 68 11.19 11.06 12.64
C ILE A 68 12.20 11.49 13.72
N ARG A 69 11.93 11.23 15.01
CA ARG A 69 12.81 11.58 16.13
C ARG A 69 13.78 10.45 16.53
N GLU A 70 13.56 9.24 15.99
CA GLU A 70 14.46 8.09 16.13
C GLU A 70 15.70 8.27 15.26
#